data_AF-A0A819Z3B2-F1
#
_entry.id   AF-A0A819Z3B2-F1
#
_cell.length_a   1.000
_cell.length_b   1.000
_cell.length_c   1.000
_cell.angle_alpha   90.00
_cell.angle_beta   90.00
_cell.angle_gamma   90.00
#
_symmetry.space_group_name_H-M   'P 1'
#
loop_
_entity.id
_entity.type
_entity.pdbx_description
1 polymer ?
#
loop_
_entity_poly.entity_id
_entity_poly.type
_entity_poly.pdbx_seq_one_letter_code
_entity_poly.pdbx_strand_id
1 'polypeptide(L)'
;KPLVAKHYCNHSTARYAIILILMLSIFIYFPLFLYTNIQVYCTHEGTVKYYGLELSSLVSVVLYSRLFYPTVVIVSLLIPWLICFLIWVFLMRALHMSQIKLRSKTANTTFSNDRKQHTYVRITLMIVCVLSVYMVCRSVHLFEVVHLSVTQLFNLNQAFYFEQIRMKLFCISNIMLTINHGANFYIYSINPKFRATLKLYVAYCFRRCRIKRRRVFTMIRLRRKSKNDSLDALSITNDLHRSLMLTSANGLQIRNDNNLKFNNEGLNSKRSIEKSQQIFNFVDRNSNNETSERSFAWRDFEQRLEHSPRYSYH
;
A
#
# COMPACT_ATOMS: atom_id res chain seq x y z
N LYS A 1 9.88 33.98 5.01
CA LYS A 1 8.85 35.04 5.06
C LYS A 1 7.48 34.43 4.73
N PRO A 2 6.53 34.35 5.67
CA PRO A 2 5.28 33.61 5.48
C PRO A 2 4.30 34.26 4.47
N LEU A 3 4.28 35.59 4.39
CA LEU A 3 3.40 36.32 3.45
C LEU A 3 3.77 36.07 1.99
N VAL A 4 5.08 36.07 1.69
CA VAL A 4 5.62 35.76 0.36
C VAL A 4 5.32 34.30 0.01
N ALA A 5 5.57 33.37 0.93
CA ALA A 5 5.33 31.95 0.70
C ALA A 5 3.87 31.62 0.36
N LYS A 6 2.89 32.35 0.95
CA LYS A 6 1.47 32.14 0.64
C LYS A 6 1.13 32.44 -0.82
N HIS A 7 1.81 33.39 -1.45
CA HIS A 7 1.56 33.74 -2.85
C HIS A 7 2.16 32.73 -3.84
N TYR A 8 3.34 32.17 -3.51
CA TYR A 8 4.03 31.20 -4.36
C TYR A 8 3.59 29.74 -4.14
N CYS A 9 3.07 29.39 -2.96
CA CYS A 9 2.59 28.04 -2.65
C CYS A 9 1.16 27.80 -3.16
N ASN A 10 0.99 27.80 -4.48
CA ASN A 10 -0.24 27.37 -5.13
C ASN A 10 -0.24 25.86 -5.40
N HIS A 11 -1.43 25.25 -5.32
CA HIS A 11 -1.62 23.82 -5.61
C HIS A 11 -1.20 23.45 -7.04
N SER A 12 -1.45 24.33 -8.01
CA SER A 12 -1.04 24.13 -9.41
C SER A 12 0.48 24.13 -9.55
N THR A 13 1.18 25.07 -8.92
CA THR A 13 2.65 25.14 -8.92
C THR A 13 3.26 23.89 -8.31
N ALA A 14 2.69 23.39 -7.21
CA ALA A 14 3.15 22.13 -6.60
C ALA A 14 2.99 20.93 -7.53
N ARG A 15 1.88 20.84 -8.29
CA ARG A 15 1.69 19.80 -9.32
C ARG A 15 2.75 19.88 -10.42
N TYR A 16 2.98 21.08 -10.97
CA TYR A 16 4.00 21.27 -12.00
C TYR A 16 5.41 20.93 -11.49
N ALA A 17 5.74 21.30 -10.25
CA ALA A 17 7.02 20.94 -9.64
C ALA A 17 7.19 19.43 -9.53
N ILE A 18 6.15 18.69 -9.12
CA ILE A 18 6.19 17.22 -9.05
C ILE A 18 6.42 16.61 -10.44
N ILE A 19 5.68 17.07 -11.45
CA ILE A 19 5.84 16.60 -12.84
C ILE A 19 7.26 16.89 -13.34
N LEU A 20 7.76 18.11 -13.10
CA LEU A 20 9.11 18.50 -13.49
C LEU A 20 10.17 17.62 -12.83
N ILE A 21 10.07 17.36 -11.52
CA ILE A 21 10.98 16.48 -10.79
C ILE A 21 10.96 15.07 -11.40
N LEU A 22 9.77 14.56 -11.73
CA LEU A 22 9.61 13.24 -12.34
C LEU A 22 10.24 13.18 -13.74
N MET A 23 9.96 14.17 -14.60
CA MET A 23 10.54 14.24 -15.95
C MET A 23 12.07 14.39 -15.91
N LEU A 24 12.58 15.23 -15.01
CA LEU A 24 14.02 15.39 -14.79
C LEU A 24 14.66 14.08 -14.30
N SER A 25 14.00 13.36 -13.39
CA SER A 25 14.49 12.05 -12.91
C SER A 25 14.56 11.05 -14.06
N ILE A 26 13.52 10.94 -14.89
CA ILE A 26 13.52 10.07 -16.07
C ILE A 26 14.67 10.45 -17.00
N PHE A 27 14.83 11.73 -17.31
CA PHE A 27 15.87 12.21 -18.22
C PHE A 27 17.28 11.92 -17.71
N ILE A 28 17.55 12.13 -16.41
CA ILE A 28 18.86 11.85 -15.82
C ILE A 28 19.18 10.35 -15.81
N TYR A 29 18.19 9.49 -15.55
CA TYR A 29 18.39 8.03 -15.51
C TYR A 29 18.25 7.35 -16.87
N PHE A 30 17.77 8.05 -17.90
CA PHE A 30 17.56 7.48 -19.24
C PHE A 30 18.84 6.89 -19.85
N PRO A 31 20.02 7.54 -19.78
CA PRO A 31 21.22 6.95 -20.37
C PRO A 31 21.67 5.69 -19.64
N LEU A 32 21.47 5.59 -18.31
CA LEU A 32 21.74 4.34 -17.57
C LEU A 32 20.98 3.16 -18.20
N PHE A 33 19.71 3.36 -18.58
CA PHE A 33 18.91 2.33 -19.25
C PHE A 33 19.46 1.93 -20.63
N LEU A 34 19.97 2.90 -21.40
CA LEU A 34 20.57 2.63 -22.72
C LEU A 34 21.88 1.84 -22.64
N TYR A 35 22.64 1.96 -21.53
CA TYR A 35 23.92 1.29 -21.37
C TYR A 35 23.83 -0.07 -20.68
N THR A 36 22.72 -0.38 -20.01
CA THR A 36 22.49 -1.67 -19.36
C THR A 36 21.91 -2.69 -20.33
N ASN A 37 22.64 -3.79 -20.58
CA ASN A 37 22.13 -4.96 -21.27
C ASN A 37 21.80 -6.07 -20.28
N ILE A 38 20.72 -6.80 -20.52
CA ILE A 38 20.41 -8.01 -19.75
C ILE A 38 21.20 -9.15 -20.39
N GLN A 39 22.13 -9.74 -19.65
CA GLN A 39 22.84 -10.94 -20.05
C GLN A 39 22.36 -12.15 -19.25
N VAL A 40 22.38 -13.31 -19.92
CA VAL A 40 22.01 -14.58 -19.33
C VAL A 40 23.29 -15.35 -19.02
N TYR A 41 23.59 -15.50 -17.74
CA TYR A 41 24.70 -16.31 -17.26
C TYR A 41 24.20 -17.74 -17.04
N CYS A 42 24.87 -18.71 -17.64
CA CYS A 42 24.63 -20.12 -17.39
C CYS A 42 25.64 -20.63 -16.35
N THR A 43 25.18 -21.43 -15.39
CA THR A 43 26.09 -22.20 -14.53
C THR A 43 26.96 -23.14 -15.37
N HIS A 44 28.12 -23.56 -14.83
CA HIS A 44 29.02 -24.51 -15.51
C HIS A 44 28.33 -25.81 -15.95
N GLU A 45 27.24 -26.20 -15.28
CA GLU A 45 26.43 -27.38 -15.61
C GLU A 45 25.28 -27.08 -16.60
N GLY A 46 25.08 -25.82 -17.01
CA GLY A 46 24.02 -25.39 -17.91
C GLY A 46 22.60 -25.46 -17.31
N THR A 47 22.46 -25.88 -16.06
CA THR A 47 21.19 -26.17 -15.40
C THR A 47 20.48 -24.92 -14.87
N VAL A 48 21.21 -23.87 -14.50
CA VAL A 48 20.63 -22.65 -13.93
C VAL A 48 21.01 -21.44 -14.77
N LYS A 49 19.99 -20.68 -15.18
CA LYS A 49 20.12 -19.41 -15.90
C LYS A 49 19.89 -18.27 -14.93
N TYR A 50 20.90 -17.43 -14.73
CA TYR A 50 20.78 -16.19 -13.98
C TYR A 50 20.78 -15.00 -14.93
N TYR A 51 19.90 -14.04 -14.70
CA TYR A 51 19.88 -12.79 -15.44
C TYR A 51 20.69 -11.76 -14.66
N GLY A 52 21.70 -11.19 -15.30
CA GLY A 52 22.45 -10.07 -14.74
C GLY A 52 22.47 -8.88 -15.69
N LEU A 53 22.82 -7.73 -15.13
CA LEU A 53 22.99 -6.49 -15.87
C LEU A 53 24.46 -6.35 -16.24
N GLU A 54 24.77 -6.33 -17.53
CA GLU A 54 26.11 -6.07 -18.04
C GLU A 54 26.15 -4.73 -18.77
N LEU A 55 27.27 -4.02 -18.67
CA LEU A 55 27.46 -2.79 -19.43
C LEU A 55 27.70 -3.11 -20.91
N SER A 56 27.12 -2.29 -21.78
CA SER A 56 27.34 -2.35 -23.24
C SER A 56 28.80 -2.11 -23.65
N SER A 57 29.16 -2.40 -24.91
CA SER A 57 30.52 -2.43 -25.49
C SER A 57 31.58 -1.45 -24.94
N LEU A 58 32.86 -1.88 -25.00
CA LEU A 58 34.04 -1.27 -24.35
C LEU A 58 34.23 0.25 -24.54
N VAL A 59 33.96 0.80 -25.73
CA VAL A 59 34.07 2.25 -26.00
C VAL A 59 33.00 3.05 -25.24
N SER A 60 31.80 2.47 -25.09
CA SER A 60 30.74 3.08 -24.29
C SER A 60 31.04 3.06 -22.80
N VAL A 61 31.76 2.04 -22.31
CA VAL A 61 32.14 1.91 -20.90
C VAL A 61 33.08 3.03 -20.46
N VAL A 62 34.07 3.39 -21.27
CA VAL A 62 35.06 4.43 -20.90
C VAL A 62 34.40 5.80 -20.80
N LEU A 63 33.60 6.19 -21.80
CA LEU A 63 32.92 7.49 -21.78
C LEU A 63 31.87 7.56 -20.67
N TYR A 64 31.11 6.48 -20.49
CA TYR A 64 30.10 6.38 -19.44
C TYR A 64 30.70 6.48 -18.04
N SER A 65 31.72 5.68 -17.74
CA SER A 65 32.38 5.66 -16.42
C SER A 65 33.08 6.97 -16.09
N ARG A 66 33.70 7.62 -17.07
CA ARG A 66 34.51 8.83 -16.85
C ARG A 66 33.71 10.12 -16.79
N LEU A 67 32.65 10.25 -17.61
CA LEU A 67 31.88 11.50 -17.70
C LEU A 67 30.48 11.35 -17.12
N PHE A 68 29.74 10.33 -17.56
CA PHE A 68 28.32 10.23 -17.27
C PHE A 68 28.06 9.85 -15.80
N TYR A 69 28.71 8.80 -15.31
CA TYR A 69 28.56 8.34 -13.94
C TYR A 69 28.83 9.43 -12.88
N PRO A 70 29.97 10.16 -12.89
CA PRO A 70 30.18 11.23 -11.93
C PRO A 70 29.19 12.39 -12.11
N THR A 71 28.75 12.69 -13.34
CA THR A 71 27.72 13.71 -13.58
C THR A 71 26.39 13.33 -12.94
N VAL A 72 25.93 12.09 -13.13
CA VAL A 72 24.71 11.59 -12.50
C VAL A 72 24.82 11.62 -10.98
N VAL A 73 25.96 11.21 -10.43
CA VAL A 73 26.25 11.30 -9.00
C VAL A 73 26.15 12.75 -8.51
N ILE A 74 26.80 13.70 -9.17
CA ILE A 74 26.82 15.09 -8.73
C ILE A 74 25.41 15.68 -8.78
N VAL A 75 24.70 15.49 -9.90
CA VAL A 75 23.38 16.07 -10.13
C VAL A 75 22.29 15.41 -9.29
N SER A 76 22.32 14.08 -9.13
CA SER A 76 21.24 13.32 -8.48
C SER A 76 21.46 13.11 -6.99
N LEU A 77 22.70 13.16 -6.51
CA LEU A 77 23.05 12.89 -5.13
C LEU A 77 23.65 14.12 -4.44
N LEU A 78 24.78 14.63 -4.94
CA LEU A 78 25.54 15.66 -4.23
C LEU A 78 24.78 17.01 -4.14
N ILE A 79 24.26 17.50 -5.26
CA ILE A 79 23.52 18.77 -5.32
C ILE A 79 22.27 18.72 -4.44
N PRO A 80 21.36 17.72 -4.55
CA PRO A 80 20.20 17.62 -3.67
C PRO A 80 20.57 17.48 -2.21
N TRP A 81 21.62 16.71 -1.88
CA TRP A 81 22.11 16.56 -0.51
C TRP A 81 22.60 17.88 0.06
N LEU A 82 23.39 18.65 -0.69
CA LEU A 82 23.91 19.95 -0.27
C LEU A 82 22.79 20.99 -0.09
N ILE A 83 21.83 21.05 -1.02
CA ILE A 83 20.65 21.90 -0.89
C ILE A 83 19.84 21.52 0.36
N CYS A 84 19.60 20.23 0.58
CA CYS A 84 18.89 19.75 1.77
C CYS A 84 19.66 20.06 3.06
N PHE A 85 20.98 19.94 3.06
CA PHE A 85 21.83 20.28 4.20
C PHE A 85 21.71 21.76 4.56
N LEU A 86 21.84 22.65 3.57
CA LEU A 86 21.70 24.09 3.79
C LEU A 86 20.31 24.44 4.35
N ILE A 87 19.25 23.90 3.73
CA ILE A 87 17.87 24.05 4.20
C ILE A 87 17.73 23.54 5.64
N TRP A 88 18.28 22.38 5.96
CA TRP A 88 18.25 21.79 7.28
C TRP A 88 18.93 22.67 8.33
N VAL A 89 20.14 23.19 8.05
CA VAL A 89 20.84 24.14 8.95
C VAL A 89 20.01 25.40 9.17
N PHE A 90 19.44 25.98 8.11
CA PHE A 90 18.58 27.16 8.23
C PHE A 90 17.32 26.88 9.05
N LEU A 91 16.67 25.73 8.87
CA LEU A 91 15.50 25.33 9.66
C LEU A 91 15.85 25.12 11.13
N MET A 92 16.97 24.45 11.43
CA MET A 92 17.43 24.23 12.80
C MET A 92 17.68 25.57 13.52
N ARG A 93 18.37 26.50 12.85
CA ARG A 93 18.60 27.84 13.40
C ARG A 93 17.29 28.60 13.62
N ALA A 94 16.36 28.54 12.66
CA ALA A 94 15.06 29.18 12.78
C ALA A 94 14.21 28.58 13.91
N LEU A 95 14.25 27.25 14.08
CA LEU A 95 13.54 26.53 15.13
C LEU A 95 14.08 26.94 16.51
N HIS A 96 15.40 26.94 16.69
CA HIS A 96 16.03 27.36 17.95
C HIS A 96 15.66 28.79 18.33
N MET A 97 15.71 29.73 17.37
CA MET A 97 15.31 31.12 17.60
C MET A 97 13.82 31.24 17.95
N SER A 98 12.96 30.39 17.39
CA SER A 98 11.53 30.37 17.72
C SER A 98 11.26 29.85 19.13
N GLN A 99 12.02 28.86 19.59
CA GLN A 99 11.92 28.29 20.94
C GLN A 99 12.34 29.30 22.02
N ILE A 100 13.43 30.03 21.79
CA ILE A 100 13.88 31.10 22.70
C ILE A 100 12.80 32.18 22.84
N LYS A 101 12.21 32.63 21.72
CA LYS A 101 11.15 33.65 21.72
C LYS A 101 9.85 33.17 22.36
N LEU A 102 9.54 31.88 22.26
CA LEU A 102 8.40 31.29 22.94
C LEU A 102 8.61 31.33 24.46
N ARG A 103 9.78 30.90 24.92
CA ARG A 103 10.10 30.86 26.36
C ARG A 103 10.01 32.23 27.03
N SER A 104 10.35 33.32 26.32
CA SER A 104 10.26 34.67 26.87
C SER A 104 8.84 35.27 26.84
N LYS A 105 7.96 34.83 25.93
CA LYS A 105 6.60 35.38 25.77
C LYS A 105 5.53 34.70 26.62
N THR A 106 5.75 33.46 27.03
CA THR A 106 4.80 32.70 27.87
C THR A 106 4.50 33.38 29.21
N ALA A 107 5.28 34.37 29.63
CA ALA A 107 5.00 35.12 30.86
C ALA A 107 3.82 36.12 30.75
N ASN A 108 3.53 36.72 29.57
CA ASN A 108 2.78 38.00 29.54
C ASN A 108 1.61 38.14 28.54
N THR A 109 1.23 37.15 27.72
CA THR A 109 0.19 37.41 26.68
C THR A 109 -0.86 36.31 26.42
N THR A 110 -2.10 36.77 26.29
CA THR A 110 -3.37 36.17 25.80
C THR A 110 -3.34 34.85 24.99
N PHE A 111 -4.10 33.86 25.49
CA PHE A 111 -4.27 32.45 25.07
C PHE A 111 -4.64 32.13 23.59
N SER A 112 -5.16 33.07 22.78
CA SER A 112 -5.76 32.71 21.48
C SER A 112 -4.75 32.48 20.35
N ASN A 113 -3.59 33.17 20.39
CA ASN A 113 -2.57 33.05 19.35
C ASN A 113 -1.71 31.76 19.46
N ASP A 114 -1.75 31.09 20.60
CA ASP A 114 -0.91 29.93 20.90
C ASP A 114 -1.24 28.71 20.04
N ARG A 115 -2.51 28.46 19.72
CA ARG A 115 -2.93 27.27 18.94
C ARG A 115 -2.33 27.26 17.53
N LYS A 116 -2.33 28.42 16.85
CA LYS A 116 -1.75 28.54 15.51
C LYS A 116 -0.24 28.37 15.56
N GLN A 117 0.42 29.02 16.52
CA GLN A 117 1.87 28.92 16.68
C GLN A 117 2.34 27.49 16.99
N HIS A 118 1.65 26.79 17.90
CA HIS A 118 1.95 25.40 18.23
C HIS A 118 1.84 24.48 17.00
N THR A 119 0.86 24.73 16.13
CA THR A 119 0.70 23.96 14.88
C THR A 119 1.88 24.17 13.93
N TYR A 120 2.35 25.42 13.74
CA TYR A 120 3.52 25.70 12.90
C TYR A 120 4.79 25.09 13.47
N VAL A 121 5.02 25.19 14.78
CA VAL A 121 6.19 24.58 15.43
C VAL A 121 6.18 23.06 15.23
N ARG A 122 5.03 22.41 15.39
CA ARG A 122 4.90 20.97 15.15
C ARG A 122 5.20 20.59 13.70
N ILE A 123 4.71 21.36 12.72
CA ILE A 123 4.99 21.12 11.30
C ILE A 123 6.48 21.30 11.00
N THR A 124 7.09 22.39 11.47
CA THR A 124 8.53 22.64 11.28
C THR A 124 9.38 21.55 11.92
N LEU A 125 9.03 21.10 13.14
CA LEU A 125 9.72 20.00 13.81
C LEU A 125 9.60 18.69 13.02
N MET A 126 8.43 18.41 12.43
CA MET A 126 8.23 17.26 11.55
C MET A 126 9.15 17.34 10.32
N ILE A 127 9.25 18.50 9.67
CA ILE A 127 10.14 18.72 8.50
C ILE A 127 11.61 18.56 8.89
N VAL A 128 12.02 19.14 10.03
CA VAL A 128 13.38 18.98 10.56
C VAL A 128 13.69 17.51 10.82
N CYS A 129 12.77 16.75 11.40
CA CYS A 129 12.95 15.33 11.65
C CYS A 129 13.13 14.54 10.35
N VAL A 130 12.29 14.78 9.34
CA VAL A 130 12.41 14.18 8.00
C VAL A 130 13.77 14.50 7.38
N LEU A 131 14.18 15.77 7.42
CA LEU A 131 15.47 16.19 6.88
C LEU A 131 16.64 15.56 7.65
N SER A 132 16.59 15.50 8.98
CA SER A 132 17.64 14.86 9.78
C SER A 132 17.82 13.38 9.41
N VAL A 133 16.71 12.63 9.30
CA VAL A 133 16.75 11.22 8.88
C VAL A 133 17.31 11.10 7.46
N TYR A 134 16.85 11.95 6.53
CA TYR A 134 17.39 12.00 5.18
C TYR A 134 18.90 12.27 5.17
N MET A 135 19.39 13.24 5.94
CA MET A 135 20.82 13.58 6.01
C MET A 135 21.66 12.41 6.50
N VAL A 136 21.21 11.71 7.55
CA VAL A 136 21.92 10.55 8.13
C VAL A 136 21.88 9.34 7.20
N CYS A 137 20.72 9.01 6.63
CA CYS A 137 20.62 7.85 5.74
C CYS A 137 21.34 8.09 4.42
N ARG A 138 21.27 9.31 3.87
CA ARG A 138 21.88 9.62 2.57
C ARG A 138 23.38 9.90 2.65
N SER A 139 23.92 10.30 3.81
CA SER A 139 25.36 10.46 4.00
C SER A 139 26.11 9.13 3.86
N VAL A 140 25.52 8.00 4.25
CA VAL A 140 26.11 6.66 4.06
C VAL A 140 26.28 6.34 2.58
N HIS A 141 25.25 6.61 1.78
CA HIS A 141 25.33 6.44 0.32
C HIS A 141 26.31 7.45 -0.32
N LEU A 142 26.41 8.66 0.22
CA LEU A 142 27.42 9.62 -0.25
C LEU A 142 28.83 9.09 0.04
N PHE A 143 29.05 8.51 1.22
CA PHE A 143 30.33 7.91 1.60
C PHE A 143 30.68 6.72 0.69
N GLU A 144 29.70 5.89 0.32
CA GLU A 144 29.87 4.80 -0.67
C GLU A 144 30.35 5.32 -2.02
N VAL A 145 29.72 6.39 -2.52
CA VAL A 145 30.06 6.99 -3.81
C VAL A 145 31.43 7.68 -3.78
N VAL A 146 31.75 8.37 -2.68
CA VAL A 146 33.09 8.95 -2.47
C VAL A 146 34.13 7.84 -2.44
N HIS A 147 33.87 6.75 -1.71
CA HIS A 147 34.76 5.59 -1.67
C HIS A 147 35.00 5.03 -3.07
N LEU A 148 33.95 4.83 -3.87
CA LEU A 148 34.06 4.36 -5.26
C LEU A 148 34.91 5.30 -6.14
N SER A 149 34.78 6.61 -5.94
CA SER A 149 35.57 7.61 -6.66
C SER A 149 37.04 7.58 -6.25
N VAL A 150 37.31 7.39 -4.95
CA VAL A 150 38.68 7.35 -4.41
C VAL A 150 39.38 6.02 -4.75
N THR A 151 38.65 4.89 -4.84
CA THR A 151 39.24 3.59 -5.18
C THR A 151 39.95 3.59 -6.54
N GLN A 152 39.50 4.43 -7.49
CA GLN A 152 40.15 4.58 -8.80
C GLN A 152 41.58 5.17 -8.73
N LEU A 153 41.97 5.75 -7.58
CA LEU A 153 43.30 6.35 -7.38
C LEU A 153 44.33 5.36 -6.81
N PHE A 154 43.92 4.15 -6.41
CA PHE A 154 44.79 3.16 -5.76
C PHE A 154 45.24 2.04 -6.71
N ASN A 155 46.34 1.38 -6.35
CA ASN A 155 46.90 0.25 -7.12
C ASN A 155 46.01 -1.01 -7.06
N LEU A 156 46.14 -1.91 -8.04
CA LEU A 156 45.33 -3.14 -8.18
C LEU A 156 45.26 -4.00 -6.90
N ASN A 157 46.38 -4.16 -6.20
CA ASN A 157 46.43 -4.95 -4.95
C ASN A 157 45.62 -4.31 -3.82
N GLN A 158 45.58 -2.98 -3.75
CA GLN A 158 44.77 -2.26 -2.76
C GLN A 158 43.29 -2.28 -3.14
N ALA A 159 42.98 -2.22 -4.44
CA ALA A 159 41.61 -2.28 -4.94
C ALA A 159 40.86 -3.53 -4.45
N PHE A 160 41.52 -4.70 -4.39
CA PHE A 160 40.89 -5.93 -3.90
C PHE A 160 40.37 -5.84 -2.45
N TYR A 161 41.12 -5.21 -1.54
CA TYR A 161 40.66 -5.00 -0.17
C TYR A 161 39.50 -4.00 -0.10
N PHE A 162 39.57 -2.94 -0.91
CA PHE A 162 38.51 -1.93 -1.01
C PHE A 162 37.21 -2.51 -1.58
N GLU A 163 37.27 -3.51 -2.45
CA GLU A 163 36.08 -4.19 -2.98
C GLU A 163 35.24 -4.86 -1.87
N GLN A 164 35.89 -5.52 -0.90
CA GLN A 164 35.16 -6.12 0.22
C GLN A 164 34.47 -5.07 1.10
N ILE A 165 35.14 -3.94 1.34
CA ILE A 165 34.57 -2.80 2.08
C ILE A 165 33.41 -2.20 1.29
N ARG A 166 33.58 -2.02 -0.02
CA ARG A 166 32.56 -1.49 -0.93
C ARG A 166 31.29 -2.32 -0.90
N MET A 167 31.40 -3.64 -0.99
CA MET A 167 30.22 -4.53 -0.94
C MET A 167 29.47 -4.42 0.40
N LYS A 168 30.19 -4.35 1.52
CA LYS A 168 29.57 -4.12 2.84
C LYS A 168 28.87 -2.75 2.89
N LEU A 169 29.53 -1.72 2.37
CA LEU A 169 29.03 -0.36 2.38
C LEU A 169 27.79 -0.19 1.49
N PHE A 170 27.78 -0.82 0.32
CA PHE A 170 26.60 -0.92 -0.57
C PHE A 170 25.42 -1.58 0.14
N CYS A 171 25.63 -2.70 0.84
CA CYS A 171 24.58 -3.34 1.63
C CYS A 171 24.03 -2.41 2.72
N ILE A 172 24.90 -1.74 3.49
CA ILE A 172 24.49 -0.80 4.55
C ILE A 172 23.75 0.40 3.94
N SER A 173 24.23 0.93 2.82
CA SER A 173 23.63 2.03 2.07
C SER A 173 22.19 1.71 1.64
N ASN A 174 21.96 0.50 1.09
CA ASN A 174 20.62 0.03 0.72
C ASN A 174 19.69 -0.15 1.93
N ILE A 175 20.20 -0.67 3.05
CA ILE A 175 19.45 -0.79 4.30
C ILE A 175 19.05 0.61 4.80
N MET A 176 19.99 1.56 4.82
CA MET A 176 19.76 2.95 5.24
C MET A 176 18.77 3.66 4.33
N LEU A 177 18.80 3.41 3.02
CA LEU A 177 17.81 3.92 2.07
C LEU A 177 16.41 3.37 2.38
N THR A 178 16.31 2.08 2.69
CA THR A 178 15.06 1.43 3.10
C THR A 178 14.51 2.02 4.39
N ILE A 179 15.38 2.23 5.40
CA ILE A 179 15.05 2.89 6.66
C ILE A 179 14.55 4.31 6.40
N ASN A 180 15.19 5.08 5.52
CA ASN A 180 14.76 6.42 5.16
C ASN A 180 13.31 6.44 4.61
N HIS A 181 12.98 5.54 3.70
CA HIS A 181 11.61 5.43 3.18
C HIS A 181 10.60 5.06 4.28
N GLY A 182 10.94 4.10 5.15
CA GLY A 182 10.10 3.70 6.28
C GLY A 182 9.91 4.80 7.32
N ALA A 183 10.98 5.51 7.67
CA ALA A 183 10.97 6.61 8.63
C ALA A 183 10.15 7.80 8.10
N ASN A 184 10.27 8.13 6.81
CA ASN A 184 9.45 9.16 6.19
C ASN A 184 7.96 8.83 6.32
N PHE A 185 7.56 7.59 5.98
CA PHE A 185 6.18 7.13 6.16
C PHE A 185 5.73 7.23 7.63
N TYR A 186 6.58 6.84 8.58
CA TYR A 186 6.29 6.91 10.00
C TYR A 186 6.11 8.36 10.48
N ILE A 187 7.01 9.27 10.10
CA ILE A 187 6.95 10.69 10.49
C ILE A 187 5.68 11.34 9.92
N TYR A 188 5.34 11.09 8.65
CA TYR A 188 4.07 11.57 8.09
C TYR A 188 2.85 10.97 8.80
N SER A 189 2.95 9.74 9.30
CA SER A 189 1.90 9.08 10.09
C SER A 189 1.62 9.72 11.46
N ILE A 190 2.56 10.51 11.99
CA ILE A 190 2.37 11.30 13.22
C ILE A 190 1.42 12.49 12.96
N ASN A 191 1.26 12.94 11.72
CA ASN A 191 0.33 14.01 11.37
C ASN A 191 -1.12 13.49 11.50
N PRO A 192 -1.98 14.11 12.34
CA PRO A 192 -3.33 13.62 12.58
C PRO A 192 -4.19 13.57 11.31
N LYS A 193 -3.98 14.49 10.36
CA LYS A 193 -4.71 14.51 9.08
C LYS A 193 -4.34 13.31 8.20
N PHE A 194 -3.05 13.02 8.09
CA PHE A 194 -2.57 11.86 7.35
C PHE A 194 -3.02 10.56 8.03
N ARG A 195 -2.92 10.47 9.36
CA ARG A 195 -3.37 9.31 10.13
C ARG A 195 -4.86 9.01 9.93
N ALA A 196 -5.71 10.03 9.89
CA ALA A 196 -7.14 9.85 9.62
C ALA A 196 -7.38 9.30 8.20
N THR A 197 -6.69 9.87 7.20
CA THR A 197 -6.76 9.43 5.80
C THR A 197 -6.24 8.00 5.63
N LEU A 198 -5.12 7.68 6.26
CA LEU A 198 -4.52 6.34 6.26
C LEU A 198 -5.47 5.32 6.91
N LYS A 199 -6.06 5.64 8.06
CA LYS A 199 -7.06 4.78 8.71
C LYS A 199 -8.25 4.50 7.80
N LEU A 200 -8.74 5.52 7.10
CA LEU A 200 -9.85 5.38 6.15
C LEU A 200 -9.46 4.50 4.96
N TYR A 201 -8.28 4.72 4.38
CA TYR A 201 -7.76 3.92 3.27
C TYR A 201 -7.54 2.45 3.67
N VAL A 202 -6.92 2.22 4.84
CA VAL A 202 -6.68 0.88 5.38
C VAL A 202 -8.00 0.17 5.69
N ALA A 203 -8.97 0.87 6.31
CA ALA A 203 -10.30 0.33 6.56
C ALA A 203 -11.04 -0.02 5.24
N TYR A 204 -10.92 0.82 4.22
CA TYR A 204 -11.45 0.57 2.88
C TYR A 204 -10.82 -0.67 2.24
N CYS A 205 -9.49 -0.78 2.25
CA CYS A 205 -8.76 -1.94 1.74
C CYS A 205 -9.15 -3.23 2.47
N PHE A 206 -9.21 -3.22 3.80
CA PHE A 206 -9.68 -4.39 4.57
C PHE A 206 -11.12 -4.75 4.27
N ARG A 207 -12.02 -3.77 4.13
CA ARG A 207 -13.41 -4.01 3.74
C ARG A 207 -13.50 -4.64 2.35
N ARG A 208 -12.74 -4.13 1.37
CA ARG A 208 -12.68 -4.67 0.00
C ARG A 208 -12.12 -6.10 -0.03
N CYS A 209 -11.04 -6.37 0.71
CA CYS A 209 -10.47 -7.70 0.85
C CYS A 209 -11.46 -8.68 1.52
N ARG A 210 -12.19 -8.23 2.55
CA ARG A 210 -13.21 -9.04 3.23
C ARG A 210 -14.38 -9.38 2.30
N ILE A 211 -14.83 -8.46 1.46
CA ILE A 211 -15.88 -8.70 0.45
C ILE A 211 -15.39 -9.69 -0.61
N LYS A 212 -14.16 -9.51 -1.13
CA LYS A 212 -13.57 -10.45 -2.12
C LYS A 212 -13.46 -11.86 -1.54
N ARG A 213 -12.99 -11.99 -0.29
CA ARG A 213 -12.90 -13.27 0.42
C ARG A 213 -14.29 -13.90 0.60
N ARG A 214 -15.31 -13.12 0.97
CA ARG A 214 -16.71 -13.61 1.06
C ARG A 214 -17.22 -14.14 -0.30
N ARG A 215 -16.97 -13.43 -1.41
CA ARG A 215 -17.39 -13.87 -2.75
C ARG A 215 -16.73 -15.19 -3.18
N VAL A 216 -15.44 -15.37 -2.87
CA VAL A 216 -14.73 -16.63 -3.14
C VAL A 216 -15.33 -17.76 -2.31
N PHE A 217 -15.60 -17.54 -1.03
CA PHE A 217 -16.26 -18.53 -0.18
C PHE A 217 -17.67 -18.89 -0.67
N THR A 218 -18.48 -17.91 -1.11
CA THR A 218 -19.81 -18.19 -1.68
C THR A 218 -19.72 -18.97 -2.98
N MET A 219 -18.76 -18.65 -3.87
CA MET A 219 -18.54 -19.44 -5.09
C MET A 219 -18.12 -20.88 -4.80
N ILE A 220 -17.22 -21.09 -3.83
CA ILE A 220 -16.80 -22.44 -3.42
C ILE A 220 -18.00 -23.22 -2.86
N ARG A 221 -18.84 -22.58 -2.05
CA ARG A 221 -20.04 -23.21 -1.47
C ARG A 221 -21.07 -23.57 -2.56
N LEU A 222 -21.30 -22.71 -3.54
CA LEU A 222 -22.18 -22.98 -4.68
C LEU A 222 -21.65 -24.12 -5.55
N ARG A 223 -20.33 -24.18 -5.81
CA ARG A 223 -19.72 -25.30 -6.54
C ARG A 223 -19.85 -26.63 -5.80
N ARG A 224 -19.71 -26.64 -4.47
CA ARG A 224 -19.91 -27.86 -3.66
C ARG A 224 -21.38 -28.29 -3.67
N LYS A 225 -22.32 -27.34 -3.55
CA LYS A 225 -23.75 -27.66 -3.60
C LYS A 225 -24.17 -28.25 -4.95
N SER A 226 -23.73 -27.65 -6.06
CA SER A 226 -24.01 -28.15 -7.40
C SER A 226 -23.53 -29.59 -7.64
N LYS A 227 -22.40 -30.01 -7.05
CA LYS A 227 -21.93 -31.41 -7.15
C LYS A 227 -22.77 -32.40 -6.34
N ASN A 228 -23.30 -31.97 -5.20
CA ASN A 228 -24.14 -32.83 -4.38
C ASN A 228 -25.54 -32.97 -4.98
N ASP A 229 -26.12 -31.87 -5.47
CA ASP A 229 -27.45 -31.89 -6.11
C ASP A 229 -27.43 -32.75 -7.40
N SER A 230 -26.29 -32.84 -8.12
CA SER A 230 -26.15 -33.76 -9.26
C SER A 230 -26.07 -35.24 -8.87
N LEU A 231 -25.59 -35.56 -7.66
CA LEU A 231 -25.56 -36.94 -7.16
C LEU A 231 -26.95 -37.38 -6.67
N ASP A 232 -27.72 -36.46 -6.08
CA ASP A 232 -29.09 -36.74 -5.64
C ASP A 232 -30.07 -36.85 -6.83
N ALA A 233 -29.86 -36.08 -7.92
CA ALA A 233 -30.65 -36.23 -9.14
C ALA A 233 -30.47 -37.62 -9.81
N LEU A 234 -29.29 -38.25 -9.66
CA LEU A 234 -29.00 -39.61 -10.12
C LEU A 234 -29.59 -40.70 -9.21
N SER A 235 -29.85 -40.41 -7.93
CA SER A 235 -30.54 -41.36 -7.03
C SER A 235 -32.05 -41.36 -7.25
N ILE A 236 -32.65 -40.20 -7.54
CA ILE A 236 -34.10 -40.07 -7.80
C ILE A 236 -34.53 -40.81 -9.08
N THR A 237 -33.69 -40.86 -10.13
CA THR A 237 -34.01 -41.64 -11.34
C THR A 237 -34.08 -43.15 -11.08
N ASN A 238 -33.33 -43.67 -10.11
CA ASN A 238 -33.40 -45.08 -9.74
C ASN A 238 -34.63 -45.42 -8.89
N ASP A 239 -35.08 -44.52 -8.01
CA ASP A 239 -36.29 -44.75 -7.20
C ASP A 239 -37.58 -44.57 -7.99
N LEU A 240 -37.61 -43.70 -9.02
CA LEU A 240 -38.76 -43.60 -9.91
C LEU A 240 -38.93 -44.87 -10.77
N HIS A 241 -37.83 -45.48 -11.23
CA HIS A 241 -37.88 -46.76 -11.95
C HIS A 241 -38.27 -47.93 -11.02
N ARG A 242 -37.96 -47.84 -9.73
CA ARG A 242 -38.32 -48.85 -8.72
C ARG A 242 -39.79 -48.78 -8.30
N SER A 243 -40.39 -47.59 -8.25
CA SER A 243 -41.82 -47.40 -7.94
C SER A 243 -42.74 -47.76 -9.11
N LEU A 244 -42.28 -47.62 -10.36
CA LEU A 244 -43.03 -48.04 -11.56
C LEU A 244 -43.08 -49.57 -11.75
N MET A 245 -42.10 -50.32 -11.24
CA MET A 245 -42.18 -51.79 -11.25
C MET A 245 -43.12 -52.36 -10.17
N LEU A 246 -43.31 -51.66 -9.05
CA LEU A 246 -44.16 -52.15 -7.95
C LEU A 246 -45.66 -51.88 -8.15
N THR A 247 -46.03 -50.96 -9.03
CA THR A 247 -47.44 -50.65 -9.34
C THR A 247 -48.06 -51.58 -10.39
N SER A 248 -47.26 -52.44 -11.05
CA SER A 248 -47.76 -53.51 -11.92
C SER A 248 -48.06 -54.82 -11.18
N ALA A 249 -47.73 -54.93 -9.89
CA ALA A 249 -47.74 -56.23 -9.19
C ALA A 249 -48.95 -56.47 -8.27
N ASN A 250 -49.70 -55.45 -7.86
CA ASN A 250 -50.77 -55.64 -6.86
C ASN A 250 -52.09 -55.00 -7.31
N GLY A 251 -52.74 -55.63 -8.29
CA GLY A 251 -54.19 -55.65 -8.36
C GLY A 251 -54.70 -56.83 -7.53
N LEU A 252 -55.38 -56.56 -6.43
CA LEU A 252 -56.43 -57.36 -5.77
C LEU A 252 -56.61 -56.76 -4.37
N GLN A 253 -57.72 -56.07 -4.11
CA GLN A 253 -59.00 -56.61 -3.62
C GLN A 253 -59.06 -56.65 -2.09
N ILE A 254 -60.27 -56.33 -1.60
CA ILE A 254 -60.88 -56.85 -0.36
C ILE A 254 -60.37 -56.15 0.91
N ARG A 255 -61.19 -55.75 1.90
CA ARG A 255 -62.64 -55.73 2.12
C ARG A 255 -62.81 -55.18 3.54
N ASN A 256 -63.75 -54.24 3.68
CA ASN A 256 -64.68 -53.99 4.78
C ASN A 256 -64.35 -54.33 6.25
N ASP A 257 -64.83 -53.38 7.07
CA ASP A 257 -65.55 -53.55 8.34
C ASP A 257 -64.73 -53.89 9.61
N ASN A 258 -64.47 -52.87 10.45
CA ASN A 258 -65.36 -52.54 11.58
C ASN A 258 -64.68 -51.65 12.64
N ASN A 259 -65.49 -50.70 13.11
CA ASN A 259 -65.52 -50.06 14.42
C ASN A 259 -64.53 -50.56 15.50
N LEU A 260 -63.64 -49.68 15.96
CA LEU A 260 -63.33 -49.57 17.39
C LEU A 260 -62.90 -48.14 17.75
N LYS A 261 -63.71 -47.48 18.58
CA LYS A 261 -63.34 -46.25 19.30
C LYS A 261 -62.33 -46.61 20.38
N PHE A 262 -61.16 -46.00 20.35
CA PHE A 262 -60.37 -45.76 21.55
C PHE A 262 -59.69 -44.39 21.46
N ASN A 263 -59.94 -43.58 22.48
CA ASN A 263 -59.21 -42.36 22.79
C ASN A 263 -57.75 -42.72 23.09
N ASN A 264 -56.80 -41.95 22.57
CA ASN A 264 -55.70 -41.39 23.36
C ASN A 264 -54.81 -40.45 22.53
N GLU A 265 -54.57 -39.28 23.13
CA GLU A 265 -53.37 -38.44 23.02
C GLU A 265 -52.91 -37.98 21.63
N GLY A 266 -53.31 -36.74 21.31
CA GLY A 266 -52.81 -35.99 20.18
C GLY A 266 -51.33 -35.63 20.34
N LEU A 267 -50.47 -36.43 19.72
CA LEU A 267 -49.10 -36.09 19.38
C LEU A 267 -49.03 -35.78 17.88
N ASN A 268 -49.54 -34.59 17.50
CA ASN A 268 -49.45 -34.11 16.12
C ASN A 268 -48.10 -33.44 15.86
N SER A 269 -47.17 -34.31 15.50
CA SER A 269 -46.11 -34.04 14.53
C SER A 269 -46.70 -33.70 13.15
N LYS A 270 -45.97 -32.85 12.42
CA LYS A 270 -46.13 -32.43 11.01
C LYS A 270 -47.15 -31.33 10.71
N ARG A 271 -46.62 -30.10 10.63
CA ARG A 271 -46.86 -29.23 9.48
C ARG A 271 -45.58 -28.52 9.05
N SER A 272 -45.23 -28.78 7.78
CA SER A 272 -44.61 -27.87 6.81
C SER A 272 -43.38 -27.10 7.27
N ILE A 273 -42.17 -27.50 6.86
CA ILE A 273 -41.59 -27.16 5.54
C ILE A 273 -41.94 -25.71 5.14
N GLU A 274 -41.49 -24.75 5.94
CA GLU A 274 -41.34 -23.35 5.54
C GLU A 274 -40.30 -22.66 6.43
N LYS A 275 -39.10 -23.25 6.52
CA LYS A 275 -37.96 -22.66 7.23
C LYS A 275 -36.69 -22.81 6.40
N SER A 276 -36.50 -21.90 5.43
CA SER A 276 -35.17 -21.65 4.83
C SER A 276 -35.06 -20.30 4.07
N GLN A 277 -35.83 -19.27 4.41
CA GLN A 277 -35.67 -17.93 3.80
C GLN A 277 -35.59 -16.74 4.77
N GLN A 278 -35.48 -16.95 6.08
CA GLN A 278 -35.40 -15.84 7.06
C GLN A 278 -34.08 -15.73 7.83
N ILE A 279 -32.95 -16.06 7.20
CA ILE A 279 -31.63 -15.82 7.80
C ILE A 279 -30.76 -15.04 6.81
N PHE A 280 -31.09 -13.76 6.59
CA PHE A 280 -30.12 -12.71 6.25
C PHE A 280 -30.70 -11.29 6.40
N ASN A 281 -31.58 -11.05 7.38
CA ASN A 281 -31.95 -9.70 7.81
C ASN A 281 -31.45 -9.44 9.23
N PHE A 282 -30.13 -9.40 9.38
CA PHE A 282 -29.46 -8.70 10.48
C PHE A 282 -28.67 -7.53 9.88
N VAL A 283 -29.42 -6.51 9.49
CA VAL A 283 -28.91 -5.14 9.39
C VAL A 283 -29.54 -4.42 10.56
N ASP A 284 -28.75 -4.22 11.61
CA ASP A 284 -29.09 -3.32 12.71
C ASP A 284 -29.52 -1.95 12.14
N ARG A 285 -30.82 -1.68 12.21
CA ARG A 285 -31.41 -0.40 11.78
C ARG A 285 -31.59 0.58 12.95
N ASN A 286 -31.10 0.23 14.16
CA ASN A 286 -31.37 0.96 15.40
C ASN A 286 -30.10 1.34 16.22
N SER A 287 -28.96 1.63 15.57
CA SER A 287 -27.85 2.35 16.24
C SER A 287 -27.89 3.84 15.93
N ASN A 288 -28.96 4.51 16.38
CA ASN A 288 -29.10 5.95 16.33
C ASN A 288 -28.32 6.58 17.51
N ASN A 289 -27.07 6.98 17.27
CA ASN A 289 -26.54 8.29 17.69
C ASN A 289 -25.04 8.52 17.45
N GLU A 290 -24.26 7.52 17.01
CA GLU A 290 -22.85 7.74 16.61
C GLU A 290 -22.56 7.44 15.12
N THR A 291 -23.57 6.96 14.39
CA THR A 291 -23.46 6.60 12.98
C THR A 291 -23.79 7.76 12.03
N SER A 292 -24.43 8.84 12.50
CA SER A 292 -24.84 9.93 11.59
C SER A 292 -23.63 10.71 11.05
N GLU A 293 -22.71 11.16 11.90
CA GLU A 293 -21.49 11.88 11.46
C GLU A 293 -20.55 10.99 10.66
N ARG A 294 -20.35 9.72 11.08
CA ARG A 294 -19.55 8.76 10.31
C ARG A 294 -20.19 8.41 8.98
N SER A 295 -21.53 8.35 8.89
CA SER A 295 -22.22 8.12 7.62
C SER A 295 -22.18 9.34 6.72
N PHE A 296 -22.18 10.56 7.27
CA PHE A 296 -22.11 11.79 6.49
C PHE A 296 -20.71 11.98 5.89
N ALA A 297 -19.65 11.77 6.69
CA ALA A 297 -18.29 11.80 6.19
C ALA A 297 -18.02 10.71 5.15
N TRP A 298 -18.64 9.53 5.30
CA TRP A 298 -18.57 8.46 4.29
C TRP A 298 -19.36 8.80 3.02
N ARG A 299 -20.56 9.39 3.12
CA ARG A 299 -21.35 9.80 1.95
C ARG A 299 -20.70 10.95 1.17
N ASP A 300 -20.12 11.95 1.85
CA ASP A 300 -19.35 13.03 1.19
C ASP A 300 -18.11 12.46 0.50
N PHE A 301 -17.44 11.47 1.10
CA PHE A 301 -16.30 10.79 0.47
C PHE A 301 -16.72 9.93 -0.73
N GLU A 302 -17.83 9.20 -0.63
CA GLU A 302 -18.40 8.38 -1.71
C GLU A 302 -18.85 9.27 -2.88
N GLN A 303 -19.51 10.41 -2.60
CA GLN A 303 -19.82 11.43 -3.61
C GLN A 303 -18.57 12.01 -4.28
N ARG A 304 -17.50 12.30 -3.54
CA ARG A 304 -16.23 12.80 -4.12
C ARG A 304 -15.51 11.75 -4.96
N LEU A 305 -15.68 10.46 -4.66
CA LEU A 305 -15.15 9.37 -5.48
C LEU A 305 -15.99 9.12 -6.73
N GLU A 306 -17.32 9.21 -6.64
CA GLU A 306 -18.23 9.09 -7.79
C GLU A 306 -18.11 10.27 -8.76
N HIS A 307 -17.87 11.48 -8.26
CA HIS A 307 -17.70 12.69 -9.06
C HIS A 307 -16.24 13.00 -9.41
N SER A 308 -15.32 12.05 -9.24
CA SER A 308 -13.99 12.20 -9.83
C SER A 308 -14.16 12.23 -11.35
N PRO A 309 -13.81 13.34 -12.04
CA PRO A 309 -14.10 13.51 -13.45
C PRO A 309 -13.46 12.36 -14.21
N ARG A 310 -14.30 11.49 -14.77
CA ARG A 310 -13.87 10.60 -15.84
C ARG A 310 -13.45 11.52 -16.97
N TYR A 311 -12.15 11.74 -17.11
CA TYR A 311 -11.58 12.34 -18.30
C TYR A 311 -12.03 11.48 -19.48
N SER A 312 -13.04 11.96 -20.21
CA SER A 312 -13.34 11.44 -21.53
C SER A 312 -12.15 11.81 -22.41
N TYR A 313 -11.35 10.81 -22.74
CA TYR A 313 -10.43 10.95 -23.86
C TYR A 313 -11.28 11.14 -25.12
N HIS A 314 -11.24 12.35 -25.67
CA HIS A 314 -11.65 12.66 -27.03
C HIS A 314 -10.40 12.87 -27.87
#